data_AF-A0A150WQ36-F1
#
_entry.id   AF-A0A150WQ36-F1
#
_cell.length_a   1.000
_cell.length_b   1.000
_cell.length_c   1.000
_cell.angle_alpha   90.00
_cell.angle_beta   90.00
_cell.angle_gamma   90.00
#
_symmetry.space_group_name_H-M   'P 1'
#
loop_
_entity.id
_entity.type
_entity.pdbx_description
1 polymer ?
#
loop_
_entity_poly.entity_id
_entity_poly.type
_entity_poly.pdbx_seq_one_letter_code
_entity_poly.pdbx_strand_id
1 'polypeptide(L)'
;MLRLLLTAALAAGALATSSPSVASTISQGDYEEHVMPANDRWVPWPWSSRQPIPWSDIQGLWKVEQDDFISYFSFKVVTLKSTGIRQLQVKQFDGDSCKVLSNGVGVETNKKILAQMTSKSGNIYRVELTAFSEEDLRKEDIPPLRGGIPTREAMVLSLSPIDSSEVYHMQIVKISAFVTQKFCFEDIRK
;
A
#
# COMPACT_ATOMS: atom_id res chain seq x y z
N MET A 1 76.56 7.61 -43.43
CA MET A 1 77.28 6.66 -42.56
C MET A 1 76.44 6.39 -41.33
N LEU A 2 76.36 5.11 -40.94
CA LEU A 2 75.99 4.56 -39.63
C LEU A 2 74.54 4.70 -39.09
N ARG A 3 73.92 3.52 -38.99
CA ARG A 3 72.81 3.11 -38.14
C ARG A 3 73.11 3.38 -36.66
N LEU A 4 72.07 3.58 -35.83
CA LEU A 4 71.95 2.84 -34.57
C LEU A 4 70.46 2.74 -34.15
N LEU A 5 70.00 1.49 -34.02
CA LEU A 5 68.78 1.10 -33.34
C LEU A 5 68.99 1.20 -31.83
N LEU A 6 67.97 1.62 -31.07
CA LEU A 6 67.82 1.17 -29.69
C LEU A 6 66.34 0.95 -29.35
N THR A 7 65.99 -0.33 -29.28
CA THR A 7 64.83 -0.92 -28.62
C THR A 7 64.92 -0.74 -27.10
N ALA A 8 63.82 -0.35 -26.46
CA ALA A 8 63.63 -0.48 -25.01
C ALA A 8 62.39 -1.31 -24.72
N ALA A 9 62.55 -2.20 -23.75
CA ALA A 9 61.82 -3.43 -23.53
C ALA A 9 60.64 -3.30 -22.55
N LEU A 10 59.81 -4.35 -22.56
CA LEU A 10 58.75 -4.67 -21.62
C LEU A 10 59.18 -4.62 -20.14
N ALA A 11 58.23 -4.28 -19.27
CA ALA A 11 58.05 -4.98 -18.00
C ALA A 11 56.56 -5.07 -17.66
N ALA A 12 56.01 -6.28 -17.80
CA ALA A 12 54.71 -6.67 -17.31
C ALA A 12 54.79 -6.98 -15.82
N GLY A 13 53.80 -6.54 -15.04
CA GLY A 13 53.74 -6.80 -13.61
C GLY A 13 52.36 -6.46 -13.04
N ALA A 14 51.34 -7.22 -13.43
CA ALA A 14 50.03 -7.19 -12.77
C ALA A 14 49.96 -8.36 -11.77
N LEU A 15 50.15 -8.03 -10.49
CA LEU A 15 49.88 -8.94 -9.37
C LEU A 15 48.36 -9.04 -9.21
N ALA A 16 47.79 -10.18 -9.55
CA ALA A 16 46.40 -10.52 -9.25
C ALA A 16 46.30 -10.96 -7.79
N THR A 17 45.77 -10.10 -6.93
CA THR A 17 45.39 -10.44 -5.56
C THR A 17 43.98 -11.05 -5.58
N SER A 18 43.89 -12.37 -5.54
CA SER A 18 42.62 -13.07 -5.33
C SER A 18 42.17 -12.87 -3.88
N SER A 19 41.22 -11.97 -3.69
CA SER A 19 40.52 -11.84 -2.41
C SER A 19 39.56 -13.04 -2.24
N PRO A 20 39.61 -13.78 -1.13
CA PRO A 20 38.61 -14.80 -0.86
C PRO A 20 37.28 -14.13 -0.51
N SER A 21 36.31 -14.24 -1.39
CA SER A 21 34.91 -13.90 -1.11
C SER A 21 34.38 -14.91 -0.10
N VAL A 22 34.36 -14.53 1.18
CA VAL A 22 33.60 -15.24 2.20
C VAL A 22 32.13 -15.07 1.83
N ALA A 23 31.51 -16.13 1.33
CA ALA A 23 30.08 -16.23 1.18
C ALA A 23 29.46 -16.17 2.58
N SER A 24 29.09 -14.98 3.02
CA SER A 24 28.17 -14.80 4.14
C SER A 24 26.81 -15.31 3.68
N THR A 25 26.47 -16.52 4.12
CA THR A 25 25.10 -17.04 4.15
C THR A 25 24.25 -16.08 4.99
N ILE A 26 23.72 -15.05 4.33
CA ILE A 26 22.63 -14.26 4.88
C ILE A 26 21.41 -15.16 4.76
N SER A 27 21.01 -15.72 5.90
CA SER A 27 19.67 -16.25 6.09
C SER A 27 18.69 -15.14 5.70
N GLN A 28 18.13 -15.23 4.49
CA GLN A 28 16.84 -14.67 4.17
C GLN A 28 15.88 -15.27 5.19
N GLY A 29 15.65 -14.54 6.28
CA GLY A 29 14.35 -14.61 6.91
C GLY A 29 13.39 -14.07 5.87
N ASP A 30 12.73 -14.97 5.14
CA ASP A 30 11.48 -14.72 4.47
C ASP A 30 10.49 -14.24 5.53
N TYR A 31 10.52 -12.95 5.84
CA TYR A 31 9.30 -12.26 6.15
C TYR A 31 8.56 -12.16 4.82
N GLU A 32 7.77 -13.19 4.50
CA GLU A 32 6.66 -13.05 3.58
C GLU A 32 5.85 -11.83 4.08
N GLU A 33 6.11 -10.68 3.47
CA GLU A 33 5.20 -9.55 3.50
C GLU A 33 3.92 -10.11 2.91
N HIS A 34 2.97 -10.52 3.77
CA HIS A 34 1.76 -11.25 3.41
C HIS A 34 0.94 -10.38 2.44
N VAL A 35 1.27 -10.49 1.16
CA VAL A 35 0.44 -10.04 0.05
C VAL A 35 -0.71 -11.05 0.00
N MET A 36 -1.90 -10.53 0.14
CA MET A 36 -3.11 -11.27 0.53
C MET A 36 -3.43 -12.48 -0.35
N PRO A 37 -4.04 -13.53 0.22
CA PRO A 37 -4.64 -14.59 -0.59
C PRO A 37 -5.82 -14.00 -1.37
N ALA A 38 -5.80 -14.15 -2.70
CA ALA A 38 -6.95 -13.91 -3.54
C ALA A 38 -8.06 -14.88 -3.13
N ASN A 39 -9.10 -14.42 -2.44
CA ASN A 39 -10.34 -15.18 -2.43
C ASN A 39 -10.93 -15.08 -3.85
N ASP A 40 -11.10 -16.23 -4.53
CA ASP A 40 -11.62 -16.37 -5.90
C ASP A 40 -13.04 -15.80 -6.11
N ARG A 41 -13.66 -15.22 -5.08
CA ARG A 41 -15.00 -14.65 -5.18
C ARG A 41 -14.97 -13.29 -5.86
N TRP A 42 -15.20 -13.31 -7.18
CA TRP A 42 -15.52 -12.11 -7.95
C TRP A 42 -16.73 -11.37 -7.34
N VAL A 43 -16.56 -10.09 -7.04
CA VAL A 43 -17.62 -9.22 -6.48
C VAL A 43 -18.06 -8.22 -7.56
N PRO A 44 -19.36 -8.13 -7.90
CA PRO A 44 -19.90 -7.24 -8.93
C PRO A 44 -20.00 -5.79 -8.45
N TRP A 45 -18.87 -5.15 -8.15
CA TRP A 45 -18.87 -3.76 -7.69
C TRP A 45 -19.56 -2.81 -8.69
N PRO A 46 -20.46 -1.92 -8.24
CA PRO A 46 -21.21 -1.03 -9.12
C PRO A 46 -20.35 0.17 -9.56
N TRP A 47 -19.28 -0.06 -10.32
CA TRP A 47 -18.27 0.94 -10.70
C TRP A 47 -18.82 2.16 -11.45
N SER A 48 -19.99 2.03 -12.07
CA SER A 48 -20.72 3.14 -12.71
C SER A 48 -21.39 4.08 -11.70
N SER A 49 -21.73 3.58 -10.51
CA SER A 49 -22.46 4.29 -9.45
C SER A 49 -21.55 4.81 -8.34
N ARG A 50 -20.28 5.10 -8.67
CA ARG A 50 -19.31 5.67 -7.72
C ARG A 50 -19.79 7.03 -7.20
N GLN A 51 -19.77 7.16 -5.88
CA GLN A 51 -20.15 8.37 -5.17
C GLN A 51 -18.97 9.34 -5.06
N PRO A 52 -19.21 10.66 -4.96
CA PRO A 52 -18.17 11.62 -4.60
C PRO A 52 -17.47 11.23 -3.29
N ILE A 53 -16.18 11.53 -3.17
CA ILE A 53 -15.41 11.19 -1.97
C ILE A 53 -15.92 11.97 -0.75
N PRO A 54 -16.35 11.29 0.33
CA PRO A 54 -16.87 11.95 1.53
C PRO A 54 -15.71 12.47 2.39
N TRP A 55 -15.10 13.58 1.98
CA TRP A 55 -13.92 14.15 2.63
C TRP A 55 -14.08 14.47 4.12
N SER A 56 -15.30 14.75 4.60
CA SER A 56 -15.58 14.97 6.03
C SER A 56 -15.48 13.68 6.84
N ASP A 57 -15.79 12.54 6.21
CA ASP A 57 -16.03 11.27 6.90
C ASP A 57 -14.90 10.27 6.64
N ILE A 58 -14.10 10.46 5.59
CA ILE A 58 -13.00 9.56 5.24
C ILE A 58 -11.85 9.56 6.27
N GLN A 59 -11.68 10.65 7.02
CA GLN A 59 -10.61 10.73 8.02
C GLN A 59 -10.83 9.75 9.17
N GLY A 60 -9.81 8.97 9.51
CA GLY A 60 -9.85 8.05 10.63
C GLY A 60 -8.98 6.82 10.47
N LEU A 61 -9.25 5.82 11.29
CA LEU A 61 -8.70 4.48 11.19
C LEU A 61 -9.77 3.54 10.63
N TRP A 62 -9.39 2.80 9.61
CA TRP A 62 -10.22 1.87 8.87
C TRP A 62 -9.64 0.47 8.99
N LYS A 63 -10.49 -0.54 9.05
CA LYS A 63 -10.11 -1.95 9.10
C LYS A 63 -10.53 -2.60 7.79
N VAL A 64 -9.65 -3.44 7.26
CA VAL A 64 -9.99 -4.45 6.26
C VAL A 64 -9.88 -5.80 6.94
N GLU A 65 -10.87 -6.65 6.71
CA GLU A 65 -10.93 -8.01 7.25
C GLU A 65 -11.55 -8.90 6.17
N GLN A 66 -10.76 -9.84 5.68
CA GLN A 66 -11.17 -10.80 4.67
C GLN A 66 -10.47 -12.13 4.94
N ASP A 67 -11.26 -13.16 5.22
CA ASP A 67 -10.76 -14.48 5.63
C ASP A 67 -9.78 -14.36 6.81
N ASP A 68 -8.55 -14.87 6.68
CA ASP A 68 -7.51 -14.79 7.71
C ASP A 68 -6.68 -13.49 7.63
N PHE A 69 -7.01 -12.58 6.71
CA PHE A 69 -6.28 -11.33 6.56
C PHE A 69 -6.97 -10.17 7.26
N ILE A 70 -6.21 -9.52 8.15
CA ILE A 70 -6.59 -8.27 8.80
C ILE A 70 -5.51 -7.22 8.53
N SER A 71 -5.92 -6.02 8.14
CA SER A 71 -5.02 -4.87 8.08
C SER A 71 -5.78 -3.60 8.43
N TYR A 72 -5.04 -2.58 8.88
CA TYR A 72 -5.63 -1.30 9.23
C TYR A 72 -5.06 -0.20 8.36
N PHE A 73 -5.89 0.77 8.01
CA PHE A 73 -5.53 1.93 7.21
C PHE A 73 -5.85 3.22 7.95
N SER A 74 -4.83 4.04 8.16
CA SER A 74 -4.98 5.41 8.65
C SER A 74 -5.16 6.34 7.46
N PHE A 75 -6.27 7.07 7.44
CA PHE A 75 -6.55 8.11 6.47
C PHE A 75 -6.55 9.47 7.15
N LYS A 76 -5.64 10.34 6.72
CA LYS A 76 -5.57 11.73 7.19
C LYS A 76 -5.73 12.68 6.02
N VAL A 77 -6.74 13.53 6.11
CA VAL A 77 -6.96 14.57 5.11
C VAL A 77 -6.02 15.74 5.39
N VAL A 78 -5.29 16.17 4.38
CA VAL A 78 -4.40 17.33 4.43
C VAL A 78 -4.77 18.28 3.30
N THR A 79 -5.00 19.54 3.63
CA THR A 79 -5.24 20.60 2.64
C THR A 79 -3.94 21.36 2.39
N LEU A 80 -3.46 21.36 1.15
CA LEU A 80 -2.30 22.14 0.75
C LEU A 80 -2.64 23.63 0.78
N LYS A 81 -1.98 24.40 1.64
CA LYS A 81 -2.26 25.84 1.80
C LYS A 81 -2.09 26.65 0.52
N SER A 82 -1.17 26.24 -0.35
CA SER A 82 -0.84 26.96 -1.59
C SER A 82 -1.88 26.80 -2.69
N THR A 83 -2.54 25.63 -2.77
CA THR A 83 -3.45 25.29 -3.89
C THR A 83 -4.89 25.03 -3.45
N GLY A 84 -5.13 24.85 -2.15
CA GLY A 84 -6.41 24.40 -1.62
C GLY A 84 -6.73 22.93 -1.93
N ILE A 85 -5.84 22.21 -2.61
CA ILE A 85 -6.04 20.81 -2.98
C ILE A 85 -6.00 19.93 -1.74
N ARG A 86 -6.96 19.01 -1.65
CA ARG A 86 -7.02 17.98 -0.62
C ARG A 86 -6.19 16.77 -1.04
N GLN A 87 -5.35 16.31 -0.13
CA GLN A 87 -4.58 15.08 -0.23
C GLN A 87 -5.00 14.14 0.90
N LEU A 88 -4.93 12.84 0.63
CA LEU A 88 -5.10 11.82 1.65
C LEU A 88 -3.74 11.22 1.97
N GLN A 89 -3.25 11.44 3.18
CA GLN A 89 -2.12 10.66 3.70
C GLN A 89 -2.64 9.30 4.14
N VAL A 90 -2.03 8.25 3.60
CA VAL A 90 -2.41 6.85 3.85
C VAL A 90 -1.27 6.16 4.58
N LYS A 91 -1.60 5.42 5.64
CA LYS A 91 -0.68 4.50 6.31
C LYS A 91 -1.36 3.15 6.48
N GLN A 92 -0.68 2.09 6.11
CA GLN A 92 -1.11 0.73 6.38
C GLN A 92 -0.44 0.24 7.66
N PHE A 93 -1.20 -0.45 8.50
CA PHE A 93 -0.69 -1.17 9.66
C PHE A 93 -0.98 -2.66 9.52
N ASP A 94 -0.04 -3.42 10.05
CA ASP A 94 -0.16 -4.86 10.26
C ASP A 94 -1.34 -5.22 11.17
N GLY A 95 -2.01 -6.32 10.86
CA GLY A 95 -3.21 -6.80 11.56
C GLY A 95 -2.96 -7.21 13.00
N ASP A 96 -1.76 -7.70 13.32
CA ASP A 96 -1.44 -8.30 14.63
C ASP A 96 -0.58 -7.38 15.50
N SER A 97 0.39 -6.71 14.89
CA SER A 97 1.37 -5.90 15.60
C SER A 97 1.06 -4.41 15.59
N CYS A 98 0.08 -3.98 14.79
CA CYS A 98 -0.19 -2.58 14.46
C CYS A 98 1.04 -1.81 13.94
N LYS A 99 2.11 -2.48 13.53
CA LYS A 99 3.30 -1.80 12.99
C LYS A 99 2.97 -1.22 11.63
N VAL A 100 3.50 -0.03 11.34
CA VAL A 100 3.38 0.57 10.00
C VAL A 100 4.08 -0.34 9.00
N LEU A 101 3.36 -0.78 7.98
CA LEU A 101 3.87 -1.60 6.87
C LEU A 101 4.27 -0.72 5.69
N SER A 102 3.35 0.16 5.29
CA SER A 102 3.50 1.04 4.14
C SER A 102 2.88 2.40 4.40
N ASN A 103 3.29 3.40 3.62
CA ASN A 103 2.73 4.74 3.67
C ASN A 103 2.71 5.38 2.29
N GLY A 104 1.80 6.33 2.09
CA GLY A 104 1.62 6.97 0.80
C GLY A 104 0.78 8.23 0.87
N VAL A 105 0.63 8.86 -0.28
CA VAL A 105 -0.23 10.03 -0.47
C VAL A 105 -1.12 9.78 -1.67
N GLY A 106 -2.40 10.11 -1.52
CA GLY A 106 -3.38 10.04 -2.59
C GLY A 106 -4.05 11.37 -2.87
N VAL A 107 -4.55 11.48 -4.10
CA VAL A 107 -5.33 12.62 -4.58
C VAL A 107 -6.62 12.11 -5.19
N GLU A 108 -7.68 12.91 -5.13
CA GLU A 108 -8.93 12.59 -5.79
C GLU A 108 -8.83 12.85 -7.30
N THR A 109 -9.31 11.89 -8.09
CA THR A 109 -9.54 12.02 -9.52
C THR A 109 -10.77 11.20 -9.89
N ASN A 110 -11.69 11.73 -10.68
CA ASN A 110 -12.86 10.99 -11.17
C ASN A 110 -13.65 10.22 -10.08
N LYS A 111 -13.94 10.91 -8.95
CA LYS A 111 -14.66 10.37 -7.78
C LYS A 111 -13.98 9.18 -7.08
N LYS A 112 -12.67 9.03 -7.25
CA LYS A 112 -11.85 8.04 -6.52
C LYS A 112 -10.58 8.69 -6.00
N ILE A 113 -10.02 8.18 -4.91
CA ILE A 113 -8.68 8.57 -4.48
C ILE A 113 -7.70 7.57 -5.06
N LEU A 114 -6.69 8.06 -5.77
CA LEU A 114 -5.55 7.25 -6.18
C LEU A 114 -4.35 7.63 -5.31
N ALA A 115 -3.81 6.65 -4.60
CA ALA A 115 -2.63 6.77 -3.78
C ALA A 115 -1.53 5.81 -4.28
N GLN A 116 -0.29 6.27 -4.19
CA GLN A 116 0.88 5.41 -4.30
C GLN A 116 1.44 5.18 -2.90
N MET A 117 1.58 3.93 -2.51
CA MET A 117 2.14 3.53 -1.22
C MET A 117 3.48 2.85 -1.42
N THR A 118 4.38 3.06 -0.47
CA THR A 118 5.70 2.41 -0.43
C THR A 118 5.83 1.69 0.89
N SER A 119 6.16 0.40 0.84
CA SER A 119 6.46 -0.38 2.03
C SER A 119 7.85 -0.06 2.58
N LYS A 120 8.15 -0.56 3.77
CA LYS A 120 9.49 -0.48 4.37
C LYS A 120 10.56 -1.21 3.55
N SER A 121 10.17 -2.28 2.85
CA SER A 121 11.04 -3.07 1.95
C SER A 121 11.30 -2.36 0.61
N GLY A 122 10.59 -1.26 0.33
CA GLY A 122 10.72 -0.49 -0.91
C GLY A 122 9.75 -0.93 -2.01
N ASN A 123 8.88 -1.91 -1.76
CA ASN A 123 7.83 -2.31 -2.69
C ASN A 123 6.82 -1.17 -2.86
N ILE A 124 6.34 -0.99 -4.09
CA ILE A 124 5.40 0.08 -4.45
C ILE A 124 4.05 -0.53 -4.82
N TYR A 125 3.00 0.00 -4.19
CA TYR A 125 1.62 -0.43 -4.41
C TYR A 125 0.78 0.76 -4.83
N ARG A 126 -0.23 0.49 -5.65
CA ARG A 126 -1.32 1.43 -5.93
C ARG A 126 -2.47 1.11 -5.01
N VAL A 127 -3.00 2.14 -4.38
CA VAL A 127 -4.23 2.07 -3.59
C VAL A 127 -5.27 2.97 -4.20
N GLU A 128 -6.45 2.43 -4.43
CA GLU A 128 -7.62 3.16 -4.89
C GLU A 128 -8.71 3.11 -3.81
N LEU A 129 -9.25 4.26 -3.41
CA LEU A 129 -10.42 4.34 -2.55
C LEU A 129 -11.61 4.83 -3.35
N THR A 130 -12.69 4.07 -3.25
CA THR A 130 -13.95 4.37 -3.93
C THR A 130 -15.09 4.31 -2.93
N ALA A 131 -16.02 5.26 -3.04
CA ALA A 131 -17.22 5.31 -2.21
C ALA A 131 -18.44 4.83 -3.01
N PHE A 132 -19.30 4.04 -2.36
CA PHE A 132 -20.58 3.57 -2.90
C PHE A 132 -21.71 3.88 -1.93
N SER A 133 -22.91 4.10 -2.46
CA SER A 133 -24.10 4.16 -1.60
C SER A 133 -24.47 2.74 -1.14
N GLU A 134 -25.04 2.61 0.05
CA GLU A 134 -25.55 1.30 0.49
C GLU A 134 -26.66 0.77 -0.43
N GLU A 135 -27.44 1.67 -1.06
CA GLU A 135 -28.51 1.30 -1.98
C GLU A 135 -27.94 0.63 -3.24
N ASP A 136 -26.87 1.18 -3.81
CA ASP A 136 -26.24 0.62 -5.00
C ASP A 136 -25.58 -0.73 -4.71
N LEU A 137 -24.99 -0.90 -3.52
CA LEU A 137 -24.47 -2.20 -3.11
C LEU A 137 -25.58 -3.26 -2.97
N ARG A 138 -26.73 -2.88 -2.41
CA ARG A 138 -27.88 -3.80 -2.28
C ARG A 138 -28.47 -4.22 -3.64
N LYS A 139 -28.41 -3.35 -4.66
CA LYS A 139 -28.85 -3.69 -6.02
C LYS A 139 -28.00 -4.79 -6.67
N GLU A 140 -26.73 -4.86 -6.30
CA GLU A 140 -25.77 -5.86 -6.78
C GLU A 140 -25.63 -7.07 -5.82
N ASP A 141 -26.55 -7.21 -4.85
CA ASP A 141 -26.51 -8.24 -3.80
C ASP A 141 -25.21 -8.26 -2.97
N ILE A 142 -24.57 -7.10 -2.83
CA ILE A 142 -23.37 -6.92 -1.99
C ILE A 142 -23.80 -6.41 -0.61
N PRO A 143 -23.68 -7.22 0.46
CA PRO A 143 -24.01 -6.76 1.80
C PRO A 143 -22.97 -5.71 2.24
N PRO A 144 -23.39 -4.48 2.63
CA PRO A 144 -22.47 -3.48 3.13
C PRO A 144 -21.90 -3.90 4.49
N LEU A 145 -20.58 -3.82 4.64
CA LEU A 145 -19.96 -4.04 5.94
C LEU A 145 -20.31 -2.88 6.88
N ARG A 146 -20.64 -3.22 8.13
CA ARG A 146 -20.94 -2.24 9.18
C ARG A 146 -19.85 -2.23 10.23
N GLY A 147 -19.19 -1.09 10.38
CA GLY A 147 -18.26 -0.83 11.48
C GLY A 147 -18.96 -0.34 12.74
N GLY A 148 -18.18 -0.16 13.81
CA GLY A 148 -18.67 0.47 15.05
C GLY A 148 -18.94 1.97 14.92
N ILE A 149 -18.49 2.60 13.82
CA ILE A 149 -18.74 4.01 13.51
C ILE A 149 -19.59 4.08 12.24
N PRO A 150 -20.76 4.74 12.28
CA PRO A 150 -21.60 4.89 11.10
C PRO A 150 -20.89 5.74 10.05
N THR A 151 -20.86 5.24 8.82
CA THR A 151 -20.47 5.98 7.61
C THR A 151 -21.66 6.04 6.68
N ARG A 152 -21.80 7.12 5.91
CA ARG A 152 -22.91 7.27 4.96
C ARG A 152 -22.70 6.41 3.72
N GLU A 153 -21.46 6.37 3.27
CA GLU A 153 -21.02 5.57 2.13
C GLU A 153 -20.26 4.33 2.62
N ALA A 154 -20.41 3.25 1.86
CA ALA A 154 -19.52 2.10 1.95
C ALA A 154 -18.24 2.41 1.19
N MET A 155 -17.10 2.18 1.83
CA MET A 155 -15.79 2.43 1.24
C MET A 155 -15.19 1.12 0.74
N VAL A 156 -14.70 1.14 -0.48
CA VAL A 156 -13.98 0.03 -1.11
C VAL A 156 -12.53 0.46 -1.35
N LEU A 157 -11.61 -0.34 -0.84
CA LEU A 157 -10.17 -0.23 -1.07
C LEU A 157 -9.79 -1.22 -2.16
N SER A 158 -9.13 -0.73 -3.20
CA SER A 158 -8.47 -1.56 -4.21
C SER A 158 -6.97 -1.46 -4.03
N LEU A 159 -6.28 -2.59 -3.96
CA LEU A 159 -4.83 -2.66 -3.78
C LEU A 159 -4.24 -3.44 -4.95
N SER A 160 -3.16 -2.94 -5.55
CA SER A 160 -2.39 -3.67 -6.54
C SER A 160 -0.90 -3.37 -6.42
N PRO A 161 0.01 -4.35 -6.56
CA PRO A 161 1.41 -4.07 -6.85
C PRO A 161 1.54 -3.22 -8.12
N ILE A 162 2.58 -2.39 -8.21
CA ILE A 162 2.75 -1.50 -9.38
C ILE A 162 3.07 -2.25 -10.68
N ASP A 163 3.69 -3.42 -10.53
CA ASP A 163 4.18 -4.32 -11.58
C ASP A 163 3.23 -5.50 -11.84
N SER A 164 2.10 -5.57 -11.14
CA SER A 164 1.08 -6.61 -11.32
C SER A 164 -0.19 -6.04 -11.94
N SER A 165 -0.88 -6.87 -12.73
CA SER A 165 -2.24 -6.60 -13.21
C SER A 165 -3.32 -7.02 -12.20
N GLU A 166 -2.94 -7.73 -11.14
CA GLU A 166 -3.87 -8.20 -10.12
C GLU A 166 -4.30 -7.04 -9.22
N VAL A 167 -5.61 -6.89 -9.06
CA VAL A 167 -6.21 -5.87 -8.20
C VAL A 167 -7.14 -6.55 -7.21
N TYR A 168 -6.91 -6.29 -5.93
CA TYR A 168 -7.67 -6.82 -4.82
C TYR A 168 -8.66 -5.77 -4.35
N HIS A 169 -9.96 -6.04 -4.42
CA HIS A 169 -11.01 -5.10 -4.04
C HIS A 169 -11.71 -5.55 -2.75
N MET A 170 -11.73 -4.69 -1.74
CA MET A 170 -12.20 -5.04 -0.39
C MET A 170 -13.04 -3.91 0.19
N GLN A 171 -14.14 -4.25 0.87
CA GLN A 171 -14.80 -3.26 1.72
C GLN A 171 -13.93 -2.98 2.94
N ILE A 172 -13.89 -1.71 3.36
CA ILE A 172 -13.23 -1.30 4.59
C ILE A 172 -14.24 -0.65 5.53
N VAL A 173 -14.08 -0.90 6.82
CA VAL A 173 -14.97 -0.37 7.85
C VAL A 173 -14.25 0.64 8.72
N LYS A 174 -14.91 1.74 9.03
CA LYS A 174 -14.35 2.74 9.92
C LYS A 174 -14.45 2.26 11.36
N ILE A 175 -13.31 2.21 12.05
CA ILE A 175 -13.24 1.80 13.47
C ILE A 175 -12.90 2.95 14.40
N SER A 176 -12.31 4.03 13.88
CA SER A 176 -12.07 5.26 14.65
C SER A 176 -12.16 6.49 13.76
N ALA A 177 -12.68 7.60 14.30
CA ALA A 177 -12.57 8.93 13.67
C ALA A 177 -11.17 9.55 13.84
N PHE A 178 -10.35 8.97 14.72
CA PHE A 178 -9.00 9.44 14.99
C PHE A 178 -7.96 8.59 14.26
N VAL A 179 -6.85 9.22 13.90
CA VAL A 179 -5.79 8.61 13.09
C VAL A 179 -4.68 7.99 13.95
N THR A 180 -4.98 7.62 15.19
CA THR A 180 -3.97 7.16 16.15
C THR A 180 -3.83 5.64 16.14
N GLN A 181 -2.59 5.15 16.13
CA GLN A 181 -2.25 3.72 16.23
C GLN A 181 -2.86 3.03 17.47
N LYS A 182 -3.14 3.80 18.53
CA LYS A 182 -3.82 3.32 19.74
C LYS A 182 -5.10 2.52 19.44
N PHE A 183 -5.93 2.99 18.51
CA PHE A 183 -7.20 2.32 18.18
C PHE A 183 -7.00 0.98 17.46
N CYS A 184 -5.89 0.79 16.74
CA CYS A 184 -5.53 -0.52 16.21
C CYS A 184 -5.27 -1.51 17.35
N PHE A 185 -4.46 -1.12 18.35
CA PHE A 185 -4.19 -1.98 19.50
C PHE A 185 -5.43 -2.27 20.35
N GLU A 186 -6.38 -1.34 20.42
CA GLU A 186 -7.66 -1.56 21.11
C GLU A 186 -8.57 -2.53 20.35
N ASP A 187 -8.51 -2.55 19.02
CA ASP A 187 -9.29 -3.48 18.21
C ASP A 187 -8.76 -4.92 18.31
N ILE A 188 -7.43 -5.09 18.25
CA ILE A 188 -6.76 -6.41 18.35
C ILE A 188 -7.03 -7.12 19.69
N ARG A 189 -7.28 -6.36 20.76
CA ARG A 189 -7.48 -6.93 22.12
C ARG A 189 -8.89 -7.45 22.38
N LYS A 190 -9.84 -7.22 21.49
CA LYS A 190 -11.23 -7.66 21.65
C LYS A 190 -11.39 -9.10 21.19
#